data_AF-A0A158ECK1-F1
#
_entry.id   AF-A0A158ECK1-F1
#
_cell.length_a   1.000
_cell.length_b   1.000
_cell.length_c   1.000
_cell.angle_alpha   90.00
_cell.angle_beta   90.00
_cell.angle_gamma   90.00
#
_symmetry.space_group_name_H-M   'P 1'
#
loop_
_entity.id
_entity.type
_entity.pdbx_description
1 polymer ?
#
loop_
_entity_poly.entity_id
_entity_poly.type
_entity_poly.pdbx_seq_one_letter_code
_entity_poly.pdbx_strand_id
1 'polypeptide(L)'
;MRRIKPSILIATTVVFVLFALILHKDPFSIVNQALFDRYSEGYVVCTMIRDATDPVPGGGRLGLGVYPDKPACYSQFDDSSIKTLERKDPYDYSDGNWNSGVARAFSGFMVKRNIRNFVEYAPGSKIRLPNGSVHTILDLSVNPLYINVRLDGPILTEAMFGPATYLPLQKIDAPFHGYGSQIGVPGFLFSNLYHAFKSRDLNLYRALNTTILAALLAVIVICVFVEFGLLPAVFLGAGMVVSPWFMGFAGNMYWMEWTWFLPFTYVCFVMSRSEAFAASAGWKTCLGYAGCIAIKAACGYEYMSTVMLASMIPLVYVGLRESASVRHMFFAICRLGISGVIAFFAILLVHAKLLGGTIANGLHGIHEDMARRTYSSGGDPALGTNAPLTEVLRKYFGELLQPILVGADVPFYVLLILLGVAAVMLAFSKDVKRRALSICFFLSIAAPMSWFVLAKGHSFVHYFLNPVLWDLPAVPLGLVCVGVCLAALIDRIRRKPVDAMPV
;
A
#
# COMPACT_ATOMS: atom_id res chain seq x y z
N MET A 1 21.29 7.89 25.19
CA MET A 1 20.72 6.87 24.28
C MET A 1 21.38 5.54 24.62
N ARG A 2 20.63 4.50 25.04
CA ARG A 2 21.23 3.14 25.11
C ARG A 2 21.73 2.80 23.70
N ARG A 3 22.99 2.38 23.56
CA ARG A 3 23.54 1.94 22.26
C ARG A 3 22.62 0.86 21.70
N ILE A 4 22.06 1.10 20.51
CA ILE A 4 21.38 0.06 19.75
C ILE A 4 22.39 -1.08 19.59
N LYS A 5 22.03 -2.29 20.02
CA LYS A 5 22.94 -3.43 19.89
C LYS A 5 23.27 -3.61 18.40
N PRO A 6 24.54 -3.84 18.02
CA PRO A 6 24.91 -4.06 16.63
C PRO A 6 24.07 -5.15 15.95
N SER A 7 23.69 -6.19 16.69
CA SER A 7 22.81 -7.26 16.21
C SER A 7 21.42 -6.77 15.79
N ILE A 8 20.85 -5.78 16.48
CA ILE A 8 19.56 -5.19 16.11
C ILE A 8 19.72 -4.38 14.83
N LEU A 9 20.80 -3.61 14.70
CA LEU A 9 21.06 -2.84 13.48
C LEU A 9 21.21 -3.76 12.26
N ILE A 10 21.99 -4.83 12.38
CA ILE A 10 22.16 -5.83 11.31
C ILE A 10 20.82 -6.48 10.95
N ALA A 11 20.03 -6.90 11.95
CA ALA A 11 18.72 -7.51 11.71
C ALA A 11 17.78 -6.53 11.00
N THR A 12 17.72 -5.25 11.44
CA THR A 12 16.93 -4.22 10.77
C THR A 12 17.36 -4.03 9.32
N THR A 13 18.68 -3.99 9.04
CA THR A 13 19.20 -3.85 7.68
C THR A 13 18.83 -5.04 6.80
N VAL A 14 18.96 -6.28 7.31
CA VAL A 14 18.58 -7.48 6.55
C VAL A 14 17.09 -7.49 6.24
N VAL A 15 16.25 -7.22 7.24
CA VAL A 15 14.79 -7.16 7.07
C VAL A 15 14.40 -6.05 6.10
N PHE A 16 15.04 -4.88 6.19
CA PHE A 16 14.85 -3.78 5.25
C PHE A 16 15.18 -4.19 3.81
N VAL A 17 16.36 -4.80 3.58
CA VAL A 17 16.77 -5.23 2.23
C VAL A 17 15.79 -6.25 1.66
N LEU A 18 15.32 -7.21 2.49
CA LEU A 18 14.33 -8.19 2.07
C LEU A 18 13.01 -7.52 1.68
N PHE A 19 12.47 -6.61 2.49
CA PHE A 19 11.25 -5.88 2.14
C PHE A 19 11.43 -5.01 0.90
N ALA A 20 12.54 -4.28 0.78
CA ALA A 20 12.80 -3.45 -0.39
C ALA A 20 12.81 -4.29 -1.68
N LEU A 21 13.44 -5.47 -1.64
CA LEU A 21 13.46 -6.39 -2.79
C LEU A 21 12.08 -6.94 -3.12
N ILE A 22 11.29 -7.35 -2.12
CA ILE A 22 9.96 -7.95 -2.34
C ILE A 22 8.96 -6.89 -2.81
N LEU A 23 8.89 -5.75 -2.11
CA LEU A 23 7.98 -4.66 -2.47
C LEU A 23 8.26 -4.09 -3.85
N HIS A 24 9.54 -3.99 -4.24
CA HIS A 24 9.89 -3.50 -5.55
C HIS A 24 9.58 -4.50 -6.68
N LYS A 25 9.72 -5.81 -6.42
CA LYS A 25 9.46 -6.84 -7.43
C LYS A 25 7.99 -7.24 -7.56
N ASP A 26 7.20 -7.02 -6.51
CA ASP A 26 5.82 -7.48 -6.37
C ASP A 26 5.58 -8.88 -6.99
N PRO A 27 6.27 -9.92 -6.47
CA PRO A 27 6.24 -11.25 -7.09
C PRO A 27 4.87 -11.94 -7.00
N PHE A 28 3.92 -11.34 -6.28
CA PHE A 28 2.61 -11.91 -6.01
C PHE A 28 1.47 -11.04 -6.56
N SER A 29 1.78 -10.15 -7.52
CA SER A 29 0.80 -9.27 -8.13
C SER A 29 -0.32 -10.07 -8.79
N ILE A 30 -1.50 -10.04 -8.18
CA ILE A 30 -2.74 -10.60 -8.73
C ILE A 30 -3.74 -9.51 -9.13
N VAL A 31 -3.43 -8.25 -8.80
CA VAL A 31 -4.19 -7.07 -9.20
C VAL A 31 -3.75 -6.70 -10.61
N ASN A 32 -4.67 -6.23 -11.46
CA ASN A 32 -4.28 -5.55 -12.70
C ASN A 32 -3.66 -4.19 -12.34
N GLN A 33 -2.42 -4.26 -11.86
CA GLN A 33 -1.68 -3.15 -11.28
C GLN A 33 -1.57 -2.00 -12.28
N ALA A 34 -1.39 -2.32 -13.56
CA ALA A 34 -1.28 -1.32 -14.59
C ALA A 34 -2.57 -0.53 -14.83
N LEU A 35 -3.76 -1.13 -14.65
CA LEU A 35 -5.01 -0.38 -14.72
C LEU A 35 -5.16 0.53 -13.50
N PHE A 36 -4.91 -0.02 -12.31
CA PHE A 36 -4.97 0.71 -11.05
C PHE A 36 -3.99 1.91 -11.03
N ASP A 37 -2.75 1.69 -11.44
CA ASP A 37 -1.71 2.71 -11.53
C ASP A 37 -2.03 3.73 -12.61
N ARG A 38 -2.44 3.32 -13.81
CA ARG A 38 -2.80 4.25 -14.90
C ARG A 38 -3.88 5.25 -14.46
N TYR A 39 -4.86 4.83 -13.67
CA TYR A 39 -5.92 5.72 -13.20
C TYR A 39 -5.51 6.64 -12.05
N SER A 40 -4.77 6.10 -11.08
CA SER A 40 -4.36 6.81 -9.87
C SER A 40 -3.12 7.68 -10.12
N GLU A 41 -2.05 7.09 -10.67
CA GLU A 41 -0.81 7.79 -11.02
C GLU A 41 -0.97 8.73 -12.22
N GLY A 42 -2.05 8.58 -13.00
CA GLY A 42 -2.42 9.51 -14.06
C GLY A 42 -2.36 10.99 -13.63
N TYR A 43 -2.80 11.28 -12.39
CA TYR A 43 -2.73 12.64 -11.83
C TYR A 43 -1.30 13.14 -11.55
N VAL A 44 -0.38 12.21 -11.28
CA VAL A 44 1.03 12.53 -11.02
C VAL A 44 1.75 12.74 -12.33
N VAL A 45 1.64 11.79 -13.26
CA VAL A 45 2.37 11.82 -14.54
C VAL A 45 1.90 12.96 -15.45
N CYS A 46 0.60 13.30 -15.45
CA CYS A 46 0.12 14.47 -16.17
C CYS A 46 0.71 15.78 -15.60
N THR A 47 0.82 15.90 -14.27
CA THR A 47 1.47 17.06 -13.64
C THR A 47 2.94 17.14 -14.03
N MET A 48 3.66 16.01 -14.01
CA MET A 48 5.07 15.95 -14.42
C MET A 48 5.26 16.42 -15.87
N ILE A 49 4.39 15.98 -16.79
CA ILE A 49 4.42 16.42 -18.19
C ILE A 49 4.15 17.92 -18.31
N ARG A 50 3.12 18.42 -17.64
CA ARG A 50 2.80 19.85 -17.61
C ARG A 50 4.02 20.66 -17.16
N ASP A 51 4.61 20.31 -16.01
CA ASP A 51 5.76 21.05 -15.45
C ASP A 51 7.01 20.96 -16.34
N ALA A 52 7.17 19.83 -17.04
CA ALA A 52 8.29 19.62 -17.94
C ALA A 52 8.17 20.35 -19.29
N THR A 53 6.96 20.52 -19.81
CA THR A 53 6.73 20.92 -21.22
C THR A 53 5.98 22.24 -21.39
N ASP A 54 5.27 22.68 -20.36
CA ASP A 54 4.53 23.94 -20.35
C ASP A 54 4.60 24.60 -18.96
N PRO A 55 5.80 25.02 -18.52
CA PRO A 55 5.99 25.61 -17.20
C PRO A 55 5.32 26.99 -17.17
N VAL A 56 4.05 27.05 -16.76
CA VAL A 56 3.33 28.30 -16.59
C VAL A 56 3.95 29.08 -15.42
N PRO A 57 4.40 30.33 -15.61
CA PRO A 57 4.89 31.18 -14.52
C PRO A 57 3.80 31.37 -13.46
N GLY A 58 4.09 31.06 -12.19
CA GLY A 58 3.08 31.04 -11.12
C GLY A 58 2.19 29.80 -11.11
N GLY A 59 2.72 28.67 -11.61
CA GLY A 59 2.05 27.38 -11.85
C GLY A 59 1.10 26.86 -10.78
N GLY A 60 0.27 25.89 -11.18
CA GLY A 60 -0.90 25.40 -10.43
C GLY A 60 -0.69 25.33 -8.92
N ARG A 61 -1.58 25.98 -8.16
CA ARG A 61 -1.54 26.06 -6.69
C ARG A 61 -1.62 24.69 -6.00
N LEU A 62 -2.05 23.66 -6.75
CA LEU A 62 -2.14 22.27 -6.32
C LEU A 62 -1.18 21.43 -7.15
N GLY A 63 -0.58 20.44 -6.49
CA GLY A 63 0.48 19.60 -7.05
C GLY A 63 -0.04 18.42 -7.85
N LEU A 64 -1.35 18.25 -8.01
CA LEU A 64 -1.92 17.21 -8.85
C LEU A 64 -2.87 17.81 -9.88
N GLY A 65 -2.98 17.15 -11.03
CA GLY A 65 -3.92 17.54 -12.07
C GLY A 65 -3.86 16.61 -13.26
N VAL A 66 -4.69 16.90 -14.25
CA VAL A 66 -4.99 15.94 -15.30
C VAL A 66 -5.38 16.62 -16.60
N TYR A 67 -5.00 16.01 -17.72
CA TYR A 67 -5.58 16.29 -19.02
C TYR A 67 -6.82 15.39 -19.26
N PRO A 68 -7.72 15.72 -20.21
CA PRO A 68 -8.88 14.89 -20.52
C PRO A 68 -8.52 13.43 -20.82
N ASP A 69 -7.41 13.20 -21.52
CA ASP A 69 -6.87 11.88 -21.82
C ASP A 69 -5.72 11.49 -20.86
N LYS A 70 -6.07 11.03 -19.65
CA LYS A 70 -5.12 10.44 -18.68
C LYS A 70 -4.16 9.42 -19.31
N PRO A 71 -4.65 8.45 -20.10
CA PRO A 71 -3.80 7.54 -20.85
C PRO A 71 -2.67 8.18 -21.64
N ALA A 72 -2.93 9.30 -22.32
CA ALA A 72 -1.92 9.97 -23.13
C ALA A 72 -0.74 10.49 -22.29
N CYS A 73 -0.97 10.85 -21.03
CA CYS A 73 0.11 11.19 -20.12
C CYS A 73 0.95 9.95 -19.79
N TYR A 74 0.28 8.86 -19.39
CA TYR A 74 0.95 7.66 -18.94
C TYR A 74 1.76 6.99 -20.06
N SER A 75 1.28 7.00 -21.32
CA SER A 75 2.00 6.46 -22.46
C SER A 75 3.30 7.19 -22.80
N GLN A 76 3.50 8.38 -22.25
CA GLN A 76 4.77 9.10 -22.38
C GLN A 76 5.78 8.74 -21.28
N PHE A 77 5.49 7.80 -20.39
CA PHE A 77 6.49 7.27 -19.45
C PHE A 77 6.77 5.80 -19.75
N ASP A 78 8.00 5.40 -19.42
CA ASP A 78 8.42 4.01 -19.46
C ASP A 78 8.26 3.36 -18.09
N ASP A 79 8.33 2.03 -18.02
CA ASP A 79 8.18 1.27 -16.79
C ASP A 79 9.11 0.06 -16.81
N SER A 80 10.33 0.23 -16.32
CA SER A 80 11.36 -0.82 -16.37
C SER A 80 11.02 -2.07 -15.55
N SER A 81 9.97 -2.03 -14.72
CA SER A 81 9.46 -3.22 -14.03
C SER A 81 8.81 -4.23 -15.00
N ILE A 82 8.31 -3.75 -16.15
CA ILE A 82 7.74 -4.61 -17.19
C ILE A 82 8.85 -5.33 -17.93
N LYS A 83 8.76 -6.67 -17.97
CA LYS A 83 9.70 -7.52 -18.69
C LYS A 83 9.74 -7.16 -20.18
N THR A 84 10.93 -6.88 -20.70
CA THR A 84 11.16 -6.77 -22.14
C THR A 84 11.41 -8.15 -22.75
N LEU A 85 10.69 -8.50 -23.81
CA LEU A 85 10.93 -9.69 -24.63
C LEU A 85 12.16 -9.44 -25.50
N GLU A 86 13.27 -10.08 -25.16
CA GLU A 86 14.45 -10.05 -26.02
C GLU A 86 14.26 -10.97 -27.22
N ARG A 87 14.94 -10.69 -28.34
CA ARG A 87 14.85 -11.50 -29.56
C ARG A 87 15.27 -12.97 -29.37
N LYS A 88 16.05 -13.25 -28.32
CA LYS A 88 16.52 -14.59 -27.95
C LYS A 88 15.59 -15.34 -26.99
N ASP A 89 14.59 -14.66 -26.43
CA ASP A 89 13.69 -15.25 -25.44
C ASP A 89 12.72 -16.26 -26.06
N PRO A 90 12.15 -16.02 -27.26
CA PRO A 90 11.37 -17.02 -27.95
C PRO A 90 12.17 -18.30 -28.22
N TYR A 91 11.49 -19.43 -28.13
CA TYR A 91 12.03 -20.74 -28.48
C TYR A 91 12.33 -20.79 -29.97
N ASP A 92 13.60 -20.99 -30.34
CA ASP A 92 14.03 -20.97 -31.74
C ASP A 92 13.48 -22.16 -32.52
N TYR A 93 12.29 -21.97 -33.08
CA TYR A 93 11.54 -22.94 -33.85
C TYR A 93 10.79 -22.24 -34.99
N SER A 94 10.94 -22.74 -36.21
CA SER A 94 10.32 -22.17 -37.40
C SER A 94 9.59 -23.23 -38.20
N ASP A 95 8.34 -22.96 -38.56
CA ASP A 95 7.53 -23.77 -39.47
C ASP A 95 6.48 -22.89 -40.18
N GLY A 96 5.44 -23.50 -40.76
CA GLY A 96 4.34 -22.78 -41.41
C GLY A 96 3.54 -21.85 -40.48
N ASN A 97 3.59 -22.07 -39.17
CA ASN A 97 2.88 -21.29 -38.15
C ASN A 97 3.81 -20.38 -37.33
N TRP A 98 5.11 -20.71 -37.25
CA TRP A 98 6.08 -20.06 -36.38
C TRP A 98 7.31 -19.54 -37.15
N ASN A 99 7.88 -18.43 -36.68
CA ASN A 99 9.11 -17.80 -37.17
C ASN A 99 10.05 -17.51 -36.01
N SER A 100 11.07 -18.36 -35.79
CA SER A 100 11.95 -18.32 -34.61
C SER A 100 11.17 -18.15 -33.31
N GLY A 101 10.12 -18.97 -33.15
CA GLY A 101 9.24 -18.97 -31.99
C GLY A 101 8.17 -17.88 -32.00
N VAL A 102 8.12 -16.96 -32.95
CA VAL A 102 7.07 -15.93 -33.05
C VAL A 102 5.93 -16.43 -33.94
N ALA A 103 4.68 -16.26 -33.53
CA ALA A 103 3.52 -16.73 -34.27
C ALA A 103 3.29 -15.89 -35.54
N ARG A 104 3.00 -16.56 -36.67
CA ARG A 104 2.72 -15.90 -37.97
C ARG A 104 1.26 -15.46 -38.13
N ALA A 105 0.33 -16.10 -37.43
CA ALA A 105 -1.12 -15.92 -37.62
C ALA A 105 -1.82 -15.15 -36.48
N PHE A 106 -1.15 -14.92 -35.36
CA PHE A 106 -1.70 -14.21 -34.20
C PHE A 106 -0.60 -13.51 -33.41
N SER A 107 -0.97 -12.62 -32.49
CA SER A 107 -0.01 -11.97 -31.58
C SER A 107 0.45 -12.96 -30.52
N GLY A 108 1.66 -13.48 -30.62
CA GLY A 108 2.17 -14.44 -29.65
C GLY A 108 3.54 -14.99 -30.00
N PHE A 109 4.13 -15.68 -29.03
CA PHE A 109 5.43 -16.32 -29.14
C PHE A 109 5.49 -17.60 -28.31
N MET A 110 6.46 -18.45 -28.60
CA MET A 110 6.71 -19.72 -27.96
C MET A 110 7.90 -19.58 -27.02
N VAL A 111 7.84 -20.19 -25.84
CA VAL A 111 8.98 -20.27 -24.92
C VAL A 111 9.16 -21.69 -24.42
N LYS A 112 10.38 -22.04 -23.99
CA LYS A 112 10.65 -23.38 -23.43
C LYS A 112 9.76 -23.65 -22.21
N ARG A 113 9.24 -24.88 -22.09
CA ARG A 113 8.49 -25.28 -20.90
C ARG A 113 9.41 -25.37 -19.68
N ASN A 114 9.21 -24.47 -18.73
CA ASN A 114 9.80 -24.53 -17.39
C ASN A 114 8.96 -23.68 -16.43
N ILE A 115 9.14 -23.89 -15.12
CA ILE A 115 8.38 -23.21 -14.06
C ILE A 115 8.57 -21.68 -14.13
N ARG A 116 9.78 -21.21 -14.48
CA ARG A 116 10.06 -19.78 -14.59
C ARG A 116 9.17 -19.12 -15.64
N ASN A 117 9.11 -19.67 -16.84
CA ASN A 117 8.31 -19.13 -17.95
C ASN A 117 6.80 -19.21 -17.66
N PHE A 118 6.34 -20.19 -16.88
CA PHE A 118 4.95 -20.25 -16.43
C PHE A 118 4.56 -19.07 -15.55
N VAL A 119 5.44 -18.67 -14.63
CA VAL A 119 5.21 -17.54 -13.72
C VAL A 119 5.43 -16.21 -14.45
N GLU A 120 6.50 -16.12 -15.24
CA GLU A 120 6.91 -14.90 -15.94
C GLU A 120 5.91 -14.47 -17.01
N TYR A 121 5.24 -15.44 -17.67
CA TYR A 121 4.26 -15.18 -18.73
C TYR A 121 2.82 -15.51 -18.30
N ALA A 122 2.49 -15.42 -17.01
CA ALA A 122 1.15 -15.71 -16.54
C ALA A 122 0.09 -14.83 -17.25
N PRO A 123 -1.13 -15.35 -17.52
CA PRO A 123 -2.21 -14.55 -18.09
C PRO A 123 -2.51 -13.32 -17.23
N GLY A 124 -2.70 -12.16 -17.87
CA GLY A 124 -2.85 -10.85 -17.23
C GLY A 124 -1.54 -10.09 -17.02
N SER A 125 -0.38 -10.76 -17.06
CA SER A 125 0.93 -10.09 -17.02
C SER A 125 1.19 -9.29 -18.29
N LYS A 126 2.10 -8.33 -18.21
CA LYS A 126 2.49 -7.47 -19.33
C LYS A 126 3.88 -7.80 -19.83
N ILE A 127 4.08 -7.61 -21.12
CA ILE A 127 5.37 -7.75 -21.78
C ILE A 127 5.64 -6.53 -22.65
N ARG A 128 6.85 -6.00 -22.56
CA ARG A 128 7.36 -4.95 -23.43
C ARG A 128 8.08 -5.58 -24.61
N LEU A 129 7.80 -5.12 -25.82
CA LEU A 129 8.58 -5.46 -27.00
C LEU A 129 9.75 -4.46 -27.15
N PRO A 130 10.84 -4.83 -27.86
CA PRO A 130 12.01 -3.96 -27.99
C PRO A 130 11.73 -2.55 -28.52
N ASN A 131 10.68 -2.37 -29.33
CA ASN A 131 10.25 -1.07 -29.84
C ASN A 131 9.56 -0.18 -28.78
N GLY A 132 9.39 -0.67 -27.55
CA GLY A 132 8.74 0.01 -26.44
C GLY A 132 7.23 -0.24 -26.32
N SER A 133 6.60 -0.91 -27.28
CA SER A 133 5.17 -1.27 -27.18
C SER A 133 4.94 -2.29 -26.06
N VAL A 134 3.85 -2.15 -25.33
CA VAL A 134 3.50 -3.01 -24.19
C VAL A 134 2.21 -3.76 -24.50
N HIS A 135 2.25 -5.07 -24.32
CA HIS A 135 1.16 -5.99 -24.59
C HIS A 135 0.78 -6.78 -23.34
N THR A 136 -0.49 -7.11 -23.21
CA THR A 136 -1.02 -7.97 -22.14
C THR A 136 -1.03 -9.42 -22.61
N ILE A 137 -0.59 -10.33 -21.76
CA ILE A 137 -0.67 -11.76 -22.00
C ILE A 137 -2.10 -12.21 -21.75
N LEU A 138 -2.74 -12.80 -22.76
CA LEU A 138 -4.14 -13.22 -22.71
C LEU A 138 -4.29 -14.62 -22.12
N ASP A 139 -3.44 -15.55 -22.53
CA ASP A 139 -3.45 -16.94 -22.07
C ASP A 139 -2.15 -17.66 -22.41
N LEU A 140 -2.00 -18.84 -21.80
CA LEU A 140 -0.91 -19.78 -22.02
C LEU A 140 -1.47 -21.11 -22.54
N SER A 141 -0.96 -21.59 -23.67
CA SER A 141 -1.22 -22.95 -24.17
C SER A 141 0.02 -23.83 -23.97
N VAL A 142 -0.11 -24.83 -23.11
CA VAL A 142 1.02 -25.63 -22.63
C VAL A 142 1.15 -26.93 -23.43
N ASN A 143 2.35 -27.17 -23.96
CA ASN A 143 2.73 -28.42 -24.61
C ASN A 143 3.82 -29.15 -23.79
N PRO A 144 4.19 -30.41 -24.13
CA PRO A 144 5.26 -31.13 -23.43
C PRO A 144 6.61 -30.41 -23.44
N LEU A 145 6.95 -29.68 -24.51
CA LEU A 145 8.27 -29.07 -24.71
C LEU A 145 8.27 -27.53 -24.58
N TYR A 146 7.15 -26.88 -24.85
CA TYR A 146 7.04 -25.43 -24.93
C TYR A 146 5.71 -24.91 -24.38
N ILE A 147 5.65 -23.59 -24.17
CA ILE A 147 4.47 -22.83 -23.79
C ILE A 147 4.25 -21.80 -24.89
N ASN A 148 3.05 -21.78 -25.46
CA ASN A 148 2.62 -20.72 -26.36
C ASN A 148 2.02 -19.60 -25.53
N VAL A 149 2.58 -18.40 -25.66
CA VAL A 149 2.13 -17.18 -25.00
C VAL A 149 1.32 -16.38 -26.02
N ARG A 150 0.04 -16.15 -25.75
CA ARG A 150 -0.81 -15.29 -26.60
C ARG A 150 -0.89 -13.90 -26.00
N LEU A 151 -0.75 -12.88 -26.85
CA LEU A 151 -0.79 -11.48 -26.48
C LEU A 151 -2.02 -10.78 -27.05
N ASP A 152 -2.36 -9.62 -26.49
CA ASP A 152 -3.28 -8.67 -27.10
C ASP A 152 -2.63 -7.90 -28.27
N GLY A 153 -3.47 -7.27 -29.09
CA GLY A 153 -3.03 -6.42 -30.18
C GLY A 153 -2.68 -7.15 -31.49
N PRO A 154 -1.96 -6.48 -32.41
CA PRO A 154 -1.68 -7.00 -33.75
C PRO A 154 -0.65 -8.13 -33.73
N ILE A 155 -0.59 -8.90 -34.81
CA ILE A 155 0.44 -9.92 -35.04
C ILE A 155 1.83 -9.28 -34.87
N LEU A 156 2.72 -9.99 -34.18
CA LEU A 156 4.07 -9.52 -33.91
C LEU A 156 4.87 -9.42 -35.22
N THR A 157 5.43 -8.25 -35.49
CA THR A 157 6.21 -7.97 -36.70
C THR A 157 7.66 -7.66 -36.36
N GLU A 158 8.57 -7.79 -37.34
CA GLU A 158 9.99 -7.44 -37.18
C GLU A 158 10.20 -6.00 -36.70
N ALA A 159 9.35 -5.06 -37.13
CA ALA A 159 9.38 -3.67 -36.67
C ALA A 159 9.21 -3.54 -35.15
N MET A 160 8.47 -4.48 -34.52
CA MET A 160 8.24 -4.47 -33.08
C MET A 160 9.45 -4.96 -32.27
N PHE A 161 10.39 -5.67 -32.92
CA PHE A 161 11.67 -6.07 -32.35
C PHE A 161 12.80 -5.08 -32.67
N GLY A 162 12.49 -3.96 -33.33
CA GLY A 162 13.41 -2.84 -33.51
C GLY A 162 13.66 -2.06 -32.21
N PRO A 163 14.66 -1.17 -32.17
CA PRO A 163 14.95 -0.35 -30.99
C PRO A 163 13.80 0.60 -30.66
N ALA A 164 13.54 0.83 -29.37
CA ALA A 164 12.59 1.83 -28.91
C ALA A 164 13.05 3.25 -29.28
N THR A 165 12.15 4.04 -29.87
CA THR A 165 12.39 5.45 -30.13
C THR A 165 11.85 6.28 -28.97
N TYR A 166 12.74 6.71 -28.07
CA TYR A 166 12.36 7.58 -26.97
C TYR A 166 12.28 9.03 -27.43
N LEU A 167 11.09 9.47 -27.84
CA LEU A 167 10.84 10.89 -28.11
C LEU A 167 10.84 11.68 -26.80
N PRO A 168 11.32 12.95 -26.76
CA PRO A 168 11.17 13.82 -25.59
C PRO A 168 9.71 13.88 -25.12
N LEU A 169 9.49 14.22 -23.83
CA LEU A 169 8.13 14.49 -23.36
C LEU A 169 7.48 15.55 -24.25
N GLN A 170 6.29 15.24 -24.71
CA GLN A 170 5.52 16.09 -25.60
C GLN A 170 4.47 16.83 -24.80
N LYS A 171 4.38 18.14 -25.04
CA LYS A 171 3.28 18.96 -24.55
C LYS A 171 1.98 18.37 -25.08
N ILE A 172 1.02 18.17 -24.18
CA ILE A 172 -0.33 17.74 -24.56
C ILE A 172 -1.14 19.00 -24.88
N ASP A 173 -1.62 19.09 -26.12
CA ASP A 173 -2.46 20.20 -26.59
C ASP A 173 -3.92 20.00 -26.15
N ALA A 174 -4.14 20.10 -24.84
CA ALA A 174 -5.44 20.01 -24.20
C ALA A 174 -5.46 20.84 -22.91
N PRO A 175 -6.62 21.27 -22.41
CA PRO A 175 -6.69 21.99 -21.15
C PRO A 175 -6.26 21.10 -19.98
N PHE A 176 -5.38 21.63 -19.14
CA PHE A 176 -4.96 20.97 -17.89
C PHE A 176 -5.87 21.41 -16.74
N HIS A 177 -6.42 20.44 -16.00
CA HIS A 177 -7.28 20.69 -14.85
C HIS A 177 -6.60 20.28 -13.54
N GLY A 178 -6.50 21.20 -12.58
CA GLY A 178 -6.01 20.89 -11.23
C GLY A 178 -6.93 19.91 -10.50
N TYR A 179 -6.34 18.96 -9.79
CA TYR A 179 -7.06 18.00 -8.97
C TYR A 179 -7.37 18.62 -7.59
N GLY A 180 -8.60 19.09 -7.41
CA GLY A 180 -9.01 19.89 -6.25
C GLY A 180 -9.23 19.15 -4.94
N SER A 181 -9.08 17.82 -4.88
CA SER A 181 -9.41 17.04 -3.68
C SER A 181 -8.28 16.96 -2.65
N GLN A 182 -7.09 17.46 -2.95
CA GLN A 182 -5.94 17.50 -2.04
C GLN A 182 -4.89 18.53 -2.48
N ILE A 183 -3.95 18.87 -1.58
CA ILE A 183 -2.79 19.72 -1.92
C ILE A 183 -1.95 19.09 -3.04
N GLY A 184 -1.81 17.76 -3.03
CA GLY A 184 -1.13 17.05 -4.11
C GLY A 184 0.39 17.08 -4.01
N VAL A 185 0.95 17.00 -2.80
CA VAL A 185 2.41 16.82 -2.58
C VAL A 185 3.04 15.75 -3.49
N PRO A 186 2.40 14.60 -3.79
CA PRO A 186 3.00 13.64 -4.69
C PRO A 186 3.43 14.24 -6.03
N GLY A 187 2.59 15.02 -6.71
CA GLY A 187 2.99 15.56 -8.01
C GLY A 187 4.06 16.65 -7.90
N PHE A 188 4.07 17.46 -6.84
CA PHE A 188 5.23 18.36 -6.60
C PHE A 188 6.52 17.58 -6.39
N LEU A 189 6.49 16.53 -5.58
CA LEU A 189 7.66 15.68 -5.33
C LEU A 189 8.17 15.04 -6.62
N PHE A 190 7.30 14.35 -7.35
CA PHE A 190 7.71 13.59 -8.54
C PHE A 190 8.04 14.49 -9.74
N SER A 191 7.39 15.65 -9.90
CA SER A 191 7.83 16.67 -10.87
C SER A 191 9.26 17.14 -10.57
N ASN A 192 9.57 17.48 -9.32
CA ASN A 192 10.93 17.91 -8.95
C ASN A 192 11.96 16.80 -9.14
N LEU A 193 11.63 15.55 -8.81
CA LEU A 193 12.50 14.40 -9.07
C LEU A 193 12.71 14.20 -10.57
N TYR A 194 11.68 14.37 -11.40
CA TYR A 194 11.83 14.39 -12.85
C TYR A 194 12.76 15.51 -13.32
N HIS A 195 12.64 16.74 -12.79
CA HIS A 195 13.57 17.81 -13.17
C HIS A 195 15.02 17.51 -12.77
N ALA A 196 15.24 16.81 -11.65
CA ALA A 196 16.56 16.41 -11.20
C ALA A 196 17.18 15.27 -12.02
N PHE A 197 16.41 14.21 -12.30
CA PHE A 197 16.94 13.00 -12.94
C PHE A 197 16.70 12.91 -14.44
N LYS A 198 15.71 13.65 -14.96
CA LYS A 198 15.22 13.58 -16.35
C LYS A 198 14.84 12.16 -16.81
N SER A 199 14.57 11.26 -15.86
CA SER A 199 14.18 9.88 -16.13
C SER A 199 12.69 9.79 -16.45
N ARG A 200 12.33 8.99 -17.45
CA ARG A 200 10.92 8.67 -17.75
C ARG A 200 10.50 7.31 -17.21
N ASP A 201 11.37 6.65 -16.47
CA ASP A 201 11.09 5.35 -15.88
C ASP A 201 10.27 5.51 -14.59
N LEU A 202 9.00 5.14 -14.64
CA LEU A 202 8.10 5.18 -13.47
C LEU A 202 8.60 4.30 -12.33
N ASN A 203 9.31 3.23 -12.65
CA ASN A 203 9.84 2.32 -11.65
C ASN A 203 10.82 3.03 -10.70
N LEU A 204 11.56 4.05 -11.16
CA LEU A 204 12.42 4.87 -10.30
C LEU A 204 11.62 5.60 -9.21
N TYR A 205 10.47 6.16 -9.58
CA TYR A 205 9.62 6.92 -8.66
C TYR A 205 8.87 6.01 -7.70
N ARG A 206 8.37 4.88 -8.20
CA ARG A 206 7.75 3.84 -7.35
C ARG A 206 8.76 3.23 -6.39
N ALA A 207 10.01 3.04 -6.80
CA ALA A 207 11.09 2.54 -5.94
C ALA A 207 11.35 3.44 -4.73
N LEU A 208 11.19 4.76 -4.87
CA LEU A 208 11.27 5.68 -3.73
C LEU A 208 10.20 5.34 -2.68
N ASN A 209 8.95 5.16 -3.11
CA ASN A 209 7.84 4.81 -2.22
C ASN A 209 8.06 3.46 -1.55
N THR A 210 8.39 2.41 -2.32
CA THR A 210 8.61 1.07 -1.77
C THR A 210 9.81 1.02 -0.84
N THR A 211 10.87 1.80 -1.09
CA THR A 211 12.05 1.87 -0.22
C THR A 211 11.72 2.52 1.11
N ILE A 212 10.98 3.64 1.12
CA ILE A 212 10.56 4.28 2.37
C ILE A 212 9.61 3.35 3.13
N LEU A 213 8.64 2.74 2.45
CA LEU A 213 7.71 1.78 3.06
C LEU A 213 8.46 0.58 3.68
N ALA A 214 9.44 0.02 2.96
CA ALA A 214 10.29 -1.07 3.46
C ALA A 214 11.03 -0.68 4.75
N ALA A 215 11.55 0.55 4.83
CA ALA A 215 12.23 1.03 6.02
C ALA A 215 11.28 1.14 7.21
N LEU A 216 10.06 1.66 7.00
CA LEU A 216 9.04 1.75 8.04
C LEU A 216 8.60 0.36 8.53
N LEU A 217 8.31 -0.56 7.60
CA LEU A 217 7.96 -1.94 7.94
C LEU A 217 9.08 -2.66 8.69
N ALA A 218 10.34 -2.47 8.29
CA ALA A 218 11.48 -3.06 8.99
C ALA A 218 11.54 -2.59 10.44
N VAL A 219 11.27 -1.31 10.71
CA VAL A 219 11.18 -0.79 12.09
C VAL A 219 10.05 -1.47 12.86
N ILE A 220 8.84 -1.57 12.29
CA ILE A 220 7.69 -2.22 12.95
C ILE A 220 7.98 -3.70 13.26
N VAL A 221 8.51 -4.44 12.29
CA VAL A 221 8.86 -5.87 12.44
C VAL A 221 9.92 -6.07 13.51
N ILE A 222 10.93 -5.18 13.57
CA ILE A 222 11.96 -5.24 14.61
C ILE A 222 11.40 -4.87 15.98
N CYS A 223 10.47 -3.92 16.09
CA CYS A 223 9.76 -3.67 17.33
C CYS A 223 9.02 -4.93 17.82
N VAL A 224 8.33 -5.64 16.93
CA VAL A 224 7.66 -6.91 17.25
C VAL A 224 8.67 -8.01 17.63
N PHE A 225 9.78 -8.12 16.90
CA PHE A 225 10.85 -9.08 17.18
C PHE A 225 11.42 -8.89 18.59
N VAL A 226 11.73 -7.65 18.96
CA VAL A 226 12.27 -7.32 20.28
C VAL A 226 11.24 -7.59 21.38
N GLU A 227 9.96 -7.34 21.11
CA GLU A 227 8.91 -7.44 22.11
C GLU A 227 8.41 -8.87 22.35
N PHE A 228 8.28 -9.65 21.28
CA PHE A 228 7.61 -10.97 21.27
C PHE A 228 8.43 -12.11 20.65
N GLY A 229 9.56 -11.82 20.01
CA GLY A 229 10.46 -12.82 19.43
C GLY A 229 10.30 -13.05 17.93
N LEU A 230 11.03 -14.05 17.41
CA LEU A 230 11.15 -14.31 15.97
C LEU A 230 9.84 -14.68 15.29
N LEU A 231 9.09 -15.62 15.86
CA LEU A 231 7.91 -16.16 15.18
C LEU A 231 6.81 -15.12 14.95
N PRO A 232 6.43 -14.27 15.94
CA PRO A 232 5.51 -13.16 15.69
C PRO A 232 6.01 -12.17 14.64
N ALA A 233 7.32 -11.88 14.63
CA ALA A 233 7.92 -10.99 13.63
C ALA A 233 7.87 -11.57 12.21
N VAL A 234 8.10 -12.87 12.07
CA VAL A 234 7.96 -13.60 10.79
C VAL A 234 6.51 -13.61 10.32
N PHE A 235 5.55 -13.91 11.20
CA PHE A 235 4.13 -13.90 10.84
C PHE A 235 3.65 -12.52 10.38
N LEU A 236 4.07 -11.46 11.08
CA LEU A 236 3.81 -10.09 10.65
C LEU A 236 4.44 -9.81 9.29
N GLY A 237 5.76 -10.02 9.15
CA GLY A 237 6.48 -9.64 7.95
C GLY A 237 6.03 -10.42 6.72
N ALA A 238 5.88 -11.75 6.85
CA ALA A 238 5.40 -12.61 5.79
C ALA A 238 3.95 -12.30 5.42
N GLY A 239 3.07 -12.11 6.40
CA GLY A 239 1.66 -11.82 6.14
C GLY A 239 1.43 -10.50 5.39
N MET A 240 2.22 -9.47 5.68
CA MET A 240 2.14 -8.19 4.95
C MET A 240 2.56 -8.35 3.49
N VAL A 241 3.67 -9.04 3.19
CA VAL A 241 4.17 -9.14 1.80
C VAL A 241 3.38 -10.07 0.91
N VAL A 242 2.61 -10.98 1.48
CA VAL A 242 1.70 -11.84 0.71
C VAL A 242 0.30 -11.25 0.59
N SER A 243 0.06 -10.05 1.13
CA SER A 243 -1.24 -9.36 1.00
C SER A 243 -1.34 -8.61 -0.33
N PRO A 244 -2.25 -9.01 -1.25
CA PRO A 244 -2.50 -8.26 -2.48
C PRO A 244 -2.98 -6.83 -2.22
N TRP A 245 -3.72 -6.63 -1.12
CA TRP A 245 -4.22 -5.30 -0.77
C TRP A 245 -3.07 -4.38 -0.38
N PHE A 246 -2.11 -4.88 0.39
CA PHE A 246 -0.91 -4.12 0.74
C PHE A 246 -0.02 -3.88 -0.49
N MET A 247 0.29 -4.94 -1.22
CA MET A 247 1.22 -4.87 -2.36
C MET A 247 0.72 -3.93 -3.47
N GLY A 248 -0.60 -3.86 -3.70
CA GLY A 248 -1.18 -3.00 -4.73
C GLY A 248 -0.95 -1.50 -4.50
N PHE A 249 -0.71 -1.05 -3.27
CA PHE A 249 -0.49 0.36 -2.93
C PHE A 249 0.99 0.70 -2.68
N ALA A 250 1.84 -0.29 -2.43
CA ALA A 250 3.20 -0.12 -1.92
C ALA A 250 4.08 0.83 -2.75
N GLY A 251 4.02 0.72 -4.08
CA GLY A 251 4.80 1.57 -5.00
C GLY A 251 4.06 2.82 -5.49
N ASN A 252 2.74 2.88 -5.32
CA ASN A 252 1.90 3.80 -6.08
C ASN A 252 2.19 5.28 -5.78
N MET A 253 2.45 6.06 -6.83
CA MET A 253 2.83 7.46 -6.71
C MET A 253 1.71 8.38 -6.21
N TYR A 254 0.44 8.07 -6.45
CA TYR A 254 -0.68 8.87 -5.96
C TYR A 254 -0.95 8.61 -4.48
N TRP A 255 -1.02 7.34 -4.09
CA TRP A 255 -1.44 6.92 -2.75
C TRP A 255 -0.35 7.08 -1.69
N MET A 256 0.92 6.95 -2.10
CA MET A 256 2.10 7.08 -1.24
C MET A 256 1.93 6.36 0.10
N GLU A 257 1.69 5.05 0.05
CA GLU A 257 1.24 4.23 1.20
C GLU A 257 2.16 4.35 2.43
N TRP A 258 3.46 4.60 2.25
CA TRP A 258 4.38 4.83 3.37
C TRP A 258 3.91 5.98 4.30
N THR A 259 3.17 6.96 3.78
CA THR A 259 2.60 8.04 4.60
C THR A 259 1.51 7.54 5.56
N TRP A 260 0.91 6.38 5.29
CA TRP A 260 -0.11 5.77 6.13
C TRP A 260 0.52 5.04 7.33
N PHE A 261 1.67 4.42 7.11
CA PHE A 261 2.45 3.72 8.15
C PHE A 261 3.41 4.63 8.93
N LEU A 262 3.75 5.80 8.39
CA LEU A 262 4.68 6.75 9.02
C LEU A 262 4.24 7.15 10.45
N PRO A 263 2.98 7.57 10.71
CA PRO A 263 2.56 7.96 12.06
C PRO A 263 2.61 6.77 13.03
N PHE A 264 2.20 5.58 12.60
CA PHE A 264 2.26 4.36 13.41
C PHE A 264 3.71 4.02 13.79
N THR A 265 4.60 4.01 12.81
CA THR A 265 6.02 3.70 13.00
C THR A 265 6.69 4.72 13.92
N TYR A 266 6.36 6.00 13.77
CA TYR A 266 6.85 7.05 14.66
C TYR A 266 6.44 6.80 16.12
N VAL A 267 5.16 6.47 16.37
CA VAL A 267 4.68 6.18 17.72
C VAL A 267 5.33 4.90 18.26
N CYS A 268 5.44 3.83 17.47
CA CYS A 268 6.22 2.64 17.83
C CYS A 268 7.65 2.99 18.28
N PHE A 269 8.35 3.80 17.48
CA PHE A 269 9.73 4.19 17.75
C PHE A 269 9.85 5.01 19.03
N VAL A 270 8.99 6.01 19.25
CA VAL A 270 9.02 6.83 20.47
C VAL A 270 8.67 5.98 21.69
N MET A 271 7.63 5.13 21.60
CA MET A 271 7.22 4.25 22.69
C MET A 271 8.24 3.14 22.99
N SER A 272 9.11 2.79 22.04
CA SER A 272 10.20 1.83 22.26
C SER A 272 11.34 2.40 23.10
N ARG A 273 11.41 3.71 23.29
CA ARG A 273 12.45 4.36 24.11
C ARG A 273 12.16 4.14 25.59
N SER A 274 13.21 3.86 26.37
CA SER A 274 13.14 3.52 27.81
C SER A 274 12.82 4.71 28.73
N GLU A 275 12.02 5.66 28.28
CA GLU A 275 11.50 6.75 29.12
C GLU A 275 10.21 6.28 29.81
N ALA A 276 9.85 6.92 30.93
CA ALA A 276 8.57 6.64 31.58
C ALA A 276 7.42 6.95 30.62
N PHE A 277 6.36 6.13 30.60
CA PHE A 277 5.19 6.30 29.73
C PHE A 277 4.68 7.76 29.62
N ALA A 278 4.60 8.47 30.74
CA ALA A 278 4.14 9.86 30.77
C ALA A 278 5.05 10.82 29.97
N ALA A 279 6.37 10.61 29.99
CA ALA A 279 7.35 11.38 29.24
C ALA A 279 7.31 11.01 27.75
N SER A 280 7.16 9.73 27.43
CA SER A 280 7.03 9.25 26.05
C SER A 280 5.81 9.82 25.34
N ALA A 281 4.75 10.20 26.06
CA ALA A 281 3.57 10.89 25.53
C ALA A 281 3.61 12.43 25.69
N GLY A 282 4.79 13.03 25.77
CA GLY A 282 5.00 14.48 25.94
C GLY A 282 4.77 15.32 24.68
N TRP A 283 5.01 16.63 24.78
CA TRP A 283 4.78 17.60 23.69
C TRP A 283 5.67 17.34 22.46
N LYS A 284 6.92 16.88 22.66
CA LYS A 284 7.84 16.52 21.56
C LYS A 284 7.25 15.37 20.73
N THR A 285 6.70 14.37 21.41
CA THR A 285 6.01 13.25 20.76
C THR A 285 4.82 13.75 19.95
N CYS A 286 3.98 14.59 20.55
CA CYS A 286 2.83 15.19 19.89
C CYS A 286 3.24 16.03 18.66
N LEU A 287 4.33 16.79 18.73
CA LEU A 287 4.82 17.60 17.62
C LEU A 287 5.31 16.74 16.45
N GLY A 288 6.11 15.70 16.71
CA GLY A 288 6.54 14.79 15.64
C GLY A 288 5.40 13.97 15.05
N TYR A 289 4.42 13.57 15.88
CA TYR A 289 3.21 12.91 15.40
C TYR A 289 2.35 13.83 14.52
N ALA A 290 2.14 15.08 14.95
CA ALA A 290 1.50 16.12 14.15
C ALA A 290 2.21 16.32 12.80
N GLY A 291 3.54 16.30 12.78
CA GLY A 291 4.32 16.33 11.53
C GLY A 291 4.03 15.15 10.60
N CYS A 292 3.94 13.92 11.14
CA CYS A 292 3.59 12.73 10.36
C CYS A 292 2.18 12.83 9.77
N ILE A 293 1.21 13.31 10.56
CA ILE A 293 -0.17 13.52 10.10
C ILE A 293 -0.25 14.63 9.06
N ALA A 294 0.50 15.72 9.22
CA ALA A 294 0.57 16.79 8.23
C ALA A 294 1.11 16.29 6.88
N ILE A 295 2.15 15.45 6.89
CA ILE A 295 2.68 14.82 5.67
C ILE A 295 1.58 13.97 5.00
N LYS A 296 0.93 13.07 5.76
CA LYS A 296 -0.17 12.26 5.22
C LYS A 296 -1.27 13.12 4.62
N ALA A 297 -1.72 14.16 5.35
CA ALA A 297 -2.81 15.03 4.92
C ALA A 297 -2.46 15.84 3.66
N ALA A 298 -1.18 16.21 3.49
CA ALA A 298 -0.72 16.93 2.31
C ALA A 298 -0.61 16.04 1.07
N CYS A 299 -0.46 14.73 1.26
CA CYS A 299 -0.51 13.69 0.22
C CYS A 299 -1.90 13.08 -0.01
N GLY A 300 -2.93 13.53 0.71
CA GLY A 300 -4.32 13.07 0.55
C GLY A 300 -5.05 12.85 1.87
N TYR A 301 -6.36 13.03 1.86
CA TYR A 301 -7.22 12.88 3.05
C TYR A 301 -7.82 11.48 3.18
N GLU A 302 -7.69 10.67 2.14
CA GLU A 302 -8.12 9.29 2.12
C GLU A 302 -7.50 8.54 3.30
N TYR A 303 -8.35 7.77 3.99
CA TYR A 303 -8.00 6.90 5.12
C TYR A 303 -7.49 7.61 6.38
N MET A 304 -7.64 8.94 6.48
CA MET A 304 -7.10 9.72 7.60
C MET A 304 -7.57 9.21 8.97
N SER A 305 -8.86 8.89 9.13
CA SER A 305 -9.38 8.38 10.40
C SER A 305 -8.74 7.04 10.80
N THR A 306 -8.56 6.13 9.84
CA THR A 306 -7.90 4.84 10.04
C THR A 306 -6.44 5.03 10.42
N VAL A 307 -5.69 5.86 9.69
CA VAL A 307 -4.27 6.15 9.96
C VAL A 307 -4.10 6.71 11.37
N MET A 308 -4.93 7.69 11.76
CA MET A 308 -4.86 8.29 13.08
C MET A 308 -5.17 7.29 14.19
N LEU A 309 -6.25 6.49 14.07
CA LEU A 309 -6.58 5.50 15.10
C LEU A 309 -5.56 4.35 15.17
N ALA A 310 -5.09 3.85 14.02
CA ALA A 310 -4.07 2.81 13.96
C ALA A 310 -2.80 3.25 14.71
N SER A 311 -2.34 4.47 14.44
CA SER A 311 -1.12 5.01 15.06
C SER A 311 -1.20 5.22 16.57
N MET A 312 -2.39 5.19 17.17
CA MET A 312 -2.55 5.23 18.64
C MET A 312 -2.29 3.87 19.29
N ILE A 313 -2.37 2.77 18.55
CA ILE A 313 -2.28 1.42 19.11
C ILE A 313 -0.95 1.16 19.84
N PRO A 314 0.23 1.54 19.34
CA PRO A 314 1.48 1.32 20.07
C PRO A 314 1.54 2.06 21.41
N LEU A 315 0.92 3.24 21.50
CA LEU A 315 0.81 3.99 22.76
C LEU A 315 -0.10 3.25 23.75
N VAL A 316 -1.24 2.75 23.29
CA VAL A 316 -2.15 1.94 24.13
C VAL A 316 -1.45 0.67 24.61
N TYR A 317 -0.75 -0.02 23.71
CA TYR A 317 -0.01 -1.23 24.02
C TYR A 317 1.00 -1.01 25.15
N VAL A 318 1.85 0.02 25.03
CA VAL A 318 2.86 0.32 26.05
C VAL A 318 2.22 0.75 27.36
N GLY A 319 1.15 1.56 27.32
CA GLY A 319 0.41 1.93 28.53
C GLY A 319 -0.14 0.71 29.29
N LEU A 320 -0.73 -0.25 28.58
CA LEU A 320 -1.22 -1.49 29.17
C LEU A 320 -0.09 -2.38 29.69
N ARG A 321 0.98 -2.54 28.91
CA ARG A 321 2.17 -3.32 29.28
C ARG A 321 2.81 -2.81 30.57
N GLU A 322 2.93 -1.49 30.70
CA GLU A 322 3.55 -0.82 31.85
C GLU A 322 2.56 -0.59 33.00
N SER A 323 1.33 -1.09 32.87
CA SER A 323 0.27 -0.90 33.88
C SER A 323 0.05 0.59 34.24
N ALA A 324 0.18 1.47 33.24
CA ALA A 324 -0.12 2.88 33.40
C ALA A 324 -1.58 3.05 33.82
N SER A 325 -1.84 4.03 34.71
CA SER A 325 -3.22 4.26 35.15
C SER A 325 -4.10 4.70 33.99
N VAL A 326 -5.37 4.29 34.01
CA VAL A 326 -6.36 4.62 32.96
C VAL A 326 -6.41 6.13 32.69
N ARG A 327 -6.29 6.95 33.74
CA ARG A 327 -6.22 8.41 33.65
C ARG A 327 -5.02 8.86 32.79
N HIS A 328 -3.82 8.35 33.04
CA HIS A 328 -2.63 8.74 32.27
C HIS A 328 -2.73 8.28 30.82
N MET A 329 -3.22 7.06 30.57
CA MET A 329 -3.45 6.56 29.21
C MET A 329 -4.46 7.41 28.47
N PHE A 330 -5.59 7.75 29.09
CA PHE A 330 -6.62 8.61 28.51
C PHE A 330 -6.04 9.96 28.08
N PHE A 331 -5.34 10.67 28.97
CA PHE A 331 -4.71 11.95 28.62
C PHE A 331 -3.60 11.83 27.59
N ALA A 332 -2.87 10.70 27.54
CA ALA A 332 -1.89 10.45 26.49
C ALA A 332 -2.56 10.27 25.11
N ILE A 333 -3.62 9.48 25.03
CA ILE A 333 -4.44 9.29 23.81
C ILE A 333 -5.04 10.63 23.36
N CYS A 334 -5.65 11.39 24.27
CA CYS A 334 -6.25 12.69 23.94
C CYS A 334 -5.20 13.69 23.42
N ARG A 335 -4.05 13.82 24.08
CA ARG A 335 -2.99 14.74 23.63
C ARG A 335 -2.48 14.37 22.24
N LEU A 336 -2.19 13.09 22.01
CA LEU A 336 -1.74 12.61 20.71
C LEU A 336 -2.82 12.83 19.64
N GLY A 337 -4.06 12.43 19.92
CA GLY A 337 -5.21 12.61 19.02
C GLY A 337 -5.48 14.07 18.66
N ILE A 338 -5.55 14.96 19.65
CA ILE A 338 -5.73 16.40 19.44
C ILE A 338 -4.61 16.97 18.58
N SER A 339 -3.35 16.58 18.82
CA SER A 339 -2.23 17.07 18.00
C SER A 339 -2.34 16.66 16.53
N GLY A 340 -2.79 15.43 16.26
CA GLY A 340 -3.05 14.97 14.90
C GLY A 340 -4.24 15.69 14.25
N VAL A 341 -5.32 15.92 15.00
CA VAL A 341 -6.49 16.69 14.52
C VAL A 341 -6.09 18.12 14.16
N ILE A 342 -5.32 18.80 15.01
CA ILE A 342 -4.79 20.15 14.74
C ILE A 342 -3.96 20.16 13.46
N ALA A 343 -3.06 19.19 13.28
CA ALA A 343 -2.24 19.08 12.08
C ALA A 343 -3.07 18.87 10.81
N PHE A 344 -4.05 17.96 10.85
CA PHE A 344 -4.98 17.72 9.76
C PHE A 344 -5.73 19.00 9.37
N PHE A 345 -6.31 19.70 10.34
CA PHE A 345 -7.02 20.95 10.07
C PHE A 345 -6.10 22.06 9.56
N ALA A 346 -4.88 22.18 10.07
CA ALA A 346 -3.91 23.14 9.55
C ALA A 346 -3.66 22.92 8.05
N ILE A 347 -3.44 21.66 7.64
CA ILE A 347 -3.26 21.31 6.22
C ILE A 347 -4.54 21.51 5.42
N LEU A 348 -5.72 21.20 5.98
CA LEU A 348 -7.01 21.44 5.34
C LEU A 348 -7.24 22.92 5.06
N LEU A 349 -6.86 23.81 5.98
CA LEU A 349 -6.99 25.26 5.82
C LEU A 349 -6.01 25.80 4.77
N VAL A 350 -4.78 25.27 4.71
CA VAL A 350 -3.83 25.57 3.63
C VAL A 350 -4.41 25.14 2.30
N HIS A 351 -4.93 23.91 2.20
CA HIS A 351 -5.57 23.41 0.99
C HIS A 351 -6.76 24.29 0.56
N ALA A 352 -7.64 24.66 1.49
CA ALA A 352 -8.77 25.53 1.21
C ALA A 352 -8.31 26.88 0.62
N LYS A 353 -7.27 27.49 1.21
CA LYS A 353 -6.70 28.74 0.69
C LYS A 353 -6.14 28.58 -0.73
N LEU A 354 -5.46 27.46 -1.01
CA LEU A 354 -4.90 27.17 -2.33
C LEU A 354 -6.01 26.95 -3.38
N LEU A 355 -7.04 26.19 -3.02
CA LEU A 355 -8.16 25.82 -3.89
C LEU A 355 -9.07 27.03 -4.21
N GLY A 356 -9.55 27.72 -3.18
CA GLY A 356 -10.58 28.77 -3.33
C GLY A 356 -10.03 30.20 -3.36
N GLY A 357 -8.71 30.40 -3.24
CA GLY A 357 -8.07 31.71 -3.09
C GLY A 357 -8.32 32.39 -1.74
N THR A 358 -9.39 32.04 -1.03
CA THR A 358 -9.66 32.34 0.37
C THR A 358 -10.00 31.04 1.10
N ILE A 359 -9.80 31.00 2.43
CA ILE A 359 -10.12 29.83 3.24
C ILE A 359 -11.63 29.53 3.15
N ALA A 360 -12.49 30.54 3.24
CA ALA A 360 -13.94 30.38 3.20
C ALA A 360 -14.42 29.73 1.90
N ASN A 361 -13.97 30.24 0.74
CA ASN A 361 -14.37 29.70 -0.56
C ASN A 361 -13.85 28.28 -0.76
N GLY A 362 -12.61 28.00 -0.33
CA GLY A 362 -12.06 26.65 -0.43
C GLY A 362 -12.78 25.64 0.46
N LEU A 363 -13.13 26.03 1.69
CA LEU A 363 -13.89 25.17 2.60
C LEU A 363 -15.28 24.87 2.04
N HIS A 364 -15.93 25.81 1.35
CA HIS A 364 -17.20 25.56 0.67
C HIS A 364 -17.05 24.45 -0.38
N GLY A 365 -16.07 24.56 -1.27
CA GLY A 365 -15.81 23.53 -2.31
C GLY A 365 -15.45 22.16 -1.71
N ILE A 366 -14.60 22.14 -0.68
CA ILE A 366 -14.24 20.91 0.05
C ILE A 366 -15.48 20.28 0.70
N HIS A 367 -16.36 21.10 1.28
CA HIS A 367 -17.58 20.62 1.92
C HIS A 367 -18.51 19.91 0.91
N GLU A 368 -18.72 20.49 -0.27
CA GLU A 368 -19.51 19.86 -1.33
C GLU A 368 -18.93 18.51 -1.76
N ASP A 369 -17.61 18.42 -1.97
CA ASP A 369 -16.92 17.18 -2.30
C ASP A 369 -17.07 16.12 -1.20
N MET A 370 -16.89 16.52 0.06
CA MET A 370 -17.03 15.65 1.21
C MET A 370 -18.47 15.15 1.37
N ALA A 371 -19.46 16.03 1.23
CA ALA A 371 -20.88 15.69 1.37
C ALA A 371 -21.27 14.58 0.37
N ARG A 372 -20.88 14.72 -0.90
CA ARG A 372 -21.16 13.72 -1.96
C ARG A 372 -20.58 12.33 -1.68
N ARG A 373 -19.50 12.23 -0.90
CA ARG A 373 -18.76 10.98 -0.66
C ARG A 373 -19.03 10.35 0.71
N THR A 374 -19.90 10.96 1.52
CA THR A 374 -20.21 10.53 2.89
C THR A 374 -21.67 10.12 3.04
N TYR A 375 -22.54 11.05 3.47
CA TYR A 375 -23.95 10.80 3.83
C TYR A 375 -24.95 11.73 3.12
N SER A 376 -24.59 12.35 1.98
CA SER A 376 -25.50 13.31 1.33
C SER A 376 -26.88 12.71 1.03
N SER A 377 -27.94 13.36 1.51
CA SER A 377 -29.32 13.06 1.13
C SER A 377 -29.61 13.60 -0.28
N GLY A 378 -30.21 12.78 -1.14
CA GLY A 378 -30.58 13.19 -2.50
C GLY A 378 -29.42 13.21 -3.52
N GLY A 379 -28.25 12.66 -3.17
CA GLY A 379 -27.14 12.49 -4.10
C GLY A 379 -27.36 11.34 -5.08
N ASP A 380 -26.49 11.25 -6.08
CA ASP A 380 -26.46 10.14 -7.06
C ASP A 380 -26.39 8.78 -6.31
N PRO A 381 -27.38 7.87 -6.50
CA PRO A 381 -27.35 6.54 -5.91
C PRO A 381 -26.08 5.74 -6.25
N ALA A 382 -25.46 6.00 -7.41
CA ALA A 382 -24.20 5.35 -7.80
C ALA A 382 -23.03 5.68 -6.87
N LEU A 383 -23.13 6.77 -6.09
CA LEU A 383 -22.13 7.17 -5.09
C LEU A 383 -22.36 6.54 -3.72
N GLY A 384 -23.33 5.63 -3.57
CA GLY A 384 -23.60 4.92 -2.32
C GLY A 384 -24.20 5.78 -1.21
N THR A 385 -24.69 6.97 -1.56
CA THR A 385 -25.26 7.97 -0.67
C THR A 385 -26.49 7.44 0.08
N ASN A 386 -27.36 6.71 -0.63
CA ASN A 386 -28.57 6.07 -0.09
C ASN A 386 -28.34 4.63 0.41
N ALA A 387 -27.15 4.05 0.23
CA ALA A 387 -26.89 2.68 0.69
C ALA A 387 -26.96 2.61 2.23
N PRO A 388 -27.65 1.62 2.81
CA PRO A 388 -27.67 1.43 4.25
C PRO A 388 -26.27 1.03 4.74
N LEU A 389 -25.90 1.51 5.93
CA LEU A 389 -24.58 1.22 6.51
C LEU A 389 -24.34 -0.29 6.65
N THR A 390 -25.39 -1.08 6.93
CA THR A 390 -25.31 -2.53 7.02
C THR A 390 -24.87 -3.20 5.72
N GLU A 391 -25.32 -2.68 4.56
CA GLU A 391 -24.88 -3.18 3.25
C GLU A 391 -23.41 -2.85 3.01
N VAL A 392 -22.99 -1.62 3.31
CA VAL A 392 -21.59 -1.20 3.19
C VAL A 392 -20.70 -2.08 4.05
N LEU A 393 -21.05 -2.26 5.34
CA LEU A 393 -20.27 -3.09 6.26
C LEU A 393 -20.22 -4.56 5.81
N ARG A 394 -21.33 -5.13 5.29
CA ARG A 394 -21.34 -6.52 4.80
C ARG A 394 -20.28 -6.75 3.70
N LYS A 395 -20.03 -5.76 2.83
CA LYS A 395 -18.97 -5.85 1.81
C LYS A 395 -17.57 -6.03 2.42
N TYR A 396 -17.32 -5.51 3.61
CA TYR A 396 -15.99 -5.53 4.27
C TYR A 396 -15.78 -6.67 5.26
N PHE A 397 -16.83 -7.43 5.58
CA PHE A 397 -16.75 -8.63 6.41
C PHE A 397 -17.09 -9.91 5.63
N GLY A 398 -17.76 -9.83 4.49
CA GLY A 398 -18.23 -10.97 3.68
C GLY A 398 -17.27 -11.37 2.54
N GLU A 399 -17.81 -11.51 1.34
CA GLU A 399 -17.08 -11.86 0.11
C GLU A 399 -16.37 -10.64 -0.46
N LEU A 400 -15.11 -10.47 -0.07
CA LEU A 400 -14.23 -9.49 -0.67
C LEU A 400 -13.85 -9.92 -2.08
N LEU A 401 -13.80 -8.96 -3.02
CA LEU A 401 -13.45 -9.22 -4.41
C LEU A 401 -12.01 -9.72 -4.61
N GLN A 402 -11.14 -9.48 -3.63
CA GLN A 402 -9.74 -9.84 -3.69
C GLN A 402 -9.38 -10.63 -2.43
N PRO A 403 -8.67 -11.77 -2.56
CA PRO A 403 -8.20 -12.51 -1.41
C PRO A 403 -7.16 -11.68 -0.65
N ILE A 404 -7.15 -11.83 0.67
CA ILE A 404 -6.17 -11.16 1.53
C ILE A 404 -4.80 -11.82 1.50
N LEU A 405 -4.71 -13.12 1.25
CA LEU A 405 -3.42 -13.81 1.08
C LEU A 405 -3.40 -14.41 -0.31
N VAL A 406 -2.28 -14.22 -1.02
CA VAL A 406 -2.11 -14.78 -2.37
C VAL A 406 -2.31 -16.29 -2.35
N GLY A 407 -3.17 -16.78 -3.25
CA GLY A 407 -3.49 -18.21 -3.37
C GLY A 407 -4.45 -18.75 -2.32
N ALA A 408 -5.00 -17.92 -1.42
CA ALA A 408 -6.01 -18.32 -0.46
C ALA A 408 -7.40 -17.85 -0.90
N ASP A 409 -8.21 -18.77 -1.42
CA ASP A 409 -9.63 -18.53 -1.72
C ASP A 409 -10.49 -18.82 -0.48
N VAL A 410 -10.35 -17.97 0.53
CA VAL A 410 -11.04 -18.10 1.82
C VAL A 410 -11.78 -16.79 2.12
N PRO A 411 -13.07 -16.84 2.50
CA PRO A 411 -13.79 -15.65 2.89
C PRO A 411 -13.12 -14.92 4.07
N PHE A 412 -13.07 -13.59 3.99
CA PHE A 412 -12.29 -12.80 4.95
C PHE A 412 -12.75 -12.95 6.41
N TYR A 413 -14.05 -13.15 6.65
CA TYR A 413 -14.54 -13.43 8.00
C TYR A 413 -13.88 -14.66 8.64
N VAL A 414 -13.53 -15.70 7.87
CA VAL A 414 -12.85 -16.89 8.39
C VAL A 414 -11.47 -16.51 8.91
N LEU A 415 -10.70 -15.74 8.13
CA LEU A 415 -9.40 -15.25 8.59
C LEU A 415 -9.58 -14.37 9.83
N LEU A 416 -10.51 -13.42 9.82
CA LEU A 416 -10.75 -12.53 10.96
C LEU A 416 -11.12 -13.32 12.23
N ILE A 417 -11.90 -14.40 12.10
CA ILE A 417 -12.22 -15.31 13.21
C ILE A 417 -10.94 -16.00 13.71
N LEU A 418 -10.09 -16.52 12.83
CA LEU A 418 -8.82 -17.17 13.24
C LEU A 418 -7.90 -16.19 13.97
N LEU A 419 -7.74 -14.97 13.46
CA LEU A 419 -6.98 -13.90 14.12
C LEU A 419 -7.60 -13.54 15.49
N GLY A 420 -8.94 -13.46 15.54
CA GLY A 420 -9.71 -13.21 16.76
C GLY A 420 -9.54 -14.30 17.81
N VAL A 421 -9.62 -15.57 17.42
CA VAL A 421 -9.40 -16.71 18.33
C VAL A 421 -8.00 -16.66 18.93
N ALA A 422 -6.98 -16.42 18.11
CA ALA A 422 -5.61 -16.25 18.61
C ALA A 422 -5.53 -15.10 19.63
N ALA A 423 -6.14 -13.95 19.34
CA ALA A 423 -6.18 -12.82 20.28
C ALA A 423 -6.94 -13.17 21.58
N VAL A 424 -8.07 -13.89 21.51
CA VAL A 424 -8.81 -14.33 22.71
C VAL A 424 -7.95 -15.26 23.57
N MET A 425 -7.22 -16.20 22.97
CA MET A 425 -6.31 -17.08 23.73
C MET A 425 -5.27 -16.28 24.52
N LEU A 426 -4.76 -15.19 23.96
CA LEU A 426 -3.81 -14.30 24.62
C LEU A 426 -4.44 -13.44 25.72
N ALA A 427 -5.74 -13.14 25.65
CA ALA A 427 -6.47 -12.42 26.70
C ALA A 427 -6.46 -13.17 28.04
N PHE A 428 -6.46 -14.51 27.99
CA PHE A 428 -6.41 -15.37 29.17
C PHE A 428 -4.98 -15.71 29.63
N SER A 429 -3.96 -15.15 28.99
CA SER A 429 -2.56 -15.36 29.38
C SER A 429 -2.22 -14.66 30.70
N LYS A 430 -1.35 -15.27 31.52
CA LYS A 430 -0.78 -14.61 32.71
C LYS A 430 0.21 -13.50 32.35
N ASP A 431 0.81 -13.56 31.16
CA ASP A 431 1.74 -12.55 30.66
C ASP A 431 1.00 -11.25 30.28
N VAL A 432 1.39 -10.13 30.89
CA VAL A 432 0.83 -8.80 30.64
C VAL A 432 0.99 -8.35 29.19
N LYS A 433 2.11 -8.70 28.53
CA LYS A 433 2.37 -8.32 27.13
C LYS A 433 1.37 -8.97 26.19
N ARG A 434 1.04 -10.24 26.44
CA ARG A 434 0.09 -11.02 25.64
C ARG A 434 -1.33 -10.50 25.81
N ARG A 435 -1.72 -10.15 27.04
CA ARG A 435 -3.02 -9.51 27.32
C ARG A 435 -3.13 -8.13 26.67
N ALA A 436 -2.09 -7.31 26.79
CA ALA A 436 -2.02 -6.00 26.13
C ALA A 436 -2.16 -6.13 24.60
N LEU A 437 -1.44 -7.08 23.99
CA LEU A 437 -1.53 -7.37 22.56
C LEU A 437 -2.96 -7.76 22.14
N SER A 438 -3.62 -8.63 22.91
CA SER A 438 -5.02 -9.02 22.66
C SER A 438 -5.97 -7.82 22.69
N ILE A 439 -5.90 -6.98 23.72
CA ILE A 439 -6.72 -5.77 23.83
C ILE A 439 -6.45 -4.84 22.63
N CYS A 440 -5.18 -4.64 22.27
CA CYS A 440 -4.81 -3.83 21.12
C CYS A 440 -5.35 -4.38 19.80
N PHE A 441 -5.37 -5.70 19.59
CA PHE A 441 -6.01 -6.29 18.40
C PHE A 441 -7.50 -5.92 18.32
N PHE A 442 -8.28 -6.10 19.39
CA PHE A 442 -9.71 -5.76 19.34
C PHE A 442 -9.96 -4.27 19.17
N LEU A 443 -9.18 -3.41 19.83
CA LEU A 443 -9.26 -1.96 19.64
C LEU A 443 -8.89 -1.55 18.21
N SER A 444 -7.95 -2.26 17.59
CA SER A 444 -7.47 -1.93 16.25
C SER A 444 -8.53 -2.10 15.16
N ILE A 445 -9.56 -2.92 15.38
CA ILE A 445 -10.72 -3.05 14.47
C ILE A 445 -11.45 -1.71 14.31
N ALA A 446 -11.43 -0.85 15.33
CA ALA A 446 -12.04 0.48 15.25
C ALA A 446 -11.37 1.35 14.16
N ALA A 447 -10.11 1.10 13.81
CA ALA A 447 -9.39 1.88 12.81
C ALA A 447 -10.01 1.74 11.39
N PRO A 448 -10.10 0.55 10.76
CA PRO A 448 -10.79 0.40 9.48
C PRO A 448 -12.28 0.76 9.59
N MET A 449 -12.95 0.38 10.69
CA MET A 449 -14.37 0.71 10.89
C MET A 449 -14.63 2.22 10.85
N SER A 450 -13.72 3.03 11.40
CA SER A 450 -13.87 4.49 11.38
C SER A 450 -14.04 5.03 9.97
N TRP A 451 -13.31 4.50 8.99
CA TRP A 451 -13.42 4.96 7.61
C TRP A 451 -14.67 4.40 6.93
N PHE A 452 -14.97 3.11 7.11
CA PHE A 452 -16.17 2.50 6.52
C PHE A 452 -17.45 3.18 6.98
N VAL A 453 -17.46 3.67 8.22
CA VAL A 453 -18.58 4.42 8.79
C VAL A 453 -18.54 5.89 8.38
N LEU A 454 -17.43 6.60 8.54
CA LEU A 454 -17.38 8.05 8.26
C LEU A 454 -17.46 8.37 6.76
N ALA A 455 -16.74 7.59 5.94
CA ALA A 455 -16.68 7.73 4.48
C ALA A 455 -17.56 6.67 3.80
N LYS A 456 -18.83 6.56 4.24
CA LYS A 456 -19.78 5.52 3.82
C LYS A 456 -19.93 5.44 2.30
N GLY A 457 -20.24 6.55 1.63
CA GLY A 457 -20.40 6.58 0.16
C GLY A 457 -19.12 6.17 -0.58
N HIS A 458 -17.97 6.69 -0.17
CA HIS A 458 -16.67 6.28 -0.70
C HIS A 458 -16.42 4.77 -0.48
N SER A 459 -16.80 4.23 0.67
CA SER A 459 -16.66 2.80 0.98
C SER A 459 -17.62 1.93 0.18
N PHE A 460 -18.82 2.41 -0.10
CA PHE A 460 -19.72 1.70 -1.01
C PHE A 460 -19.12 1.56 -2.43
N VAL A 461 -18.53 2.63 -2.96
CA VAL A 461 -17.98 2.66 -4.33
C VAL A 461 -16.64 1.91 -4.43
N HIS A 462 -15.74 2.11 -3.46
CA HIS A 462 -14.36 1.62 -3.49
C HIS A 462 -14.17 0.36 -2.64
N TYR A 463 -15.11 -0.57 -2.69
CA TYR A 463 -15.09 -1.84 -1.96
C TYR A 463 -13.99 -2.81 -2.44
N PHE A 464 -13.35 -2.53 -3.57
CA PHE A 464 -12.16 -3.24 -4.07
C PHE A 464 -10.82 -2.62 -3.60
N LEU A 465 -10.82 -1.37 -3.10
CA LEU A 465 -9.61 -0.67 -2.65
C LEU A 465 -9.51 -0.64 -1.12
N ASN A 466 -10.59 -0.25 -0.48
CA ASN A 466 -10.63 -0.04 0.96
C ASN A 466 -10.43 -1.29 1.84
N PRO A 467 -10.48 -2.55 1.34
CA PRO A 467 -10.04 -3.69 2.15
C PRO A 467 -8.62 -3.55 2.70
N VAL A 468 -7.74 -2.81 2.02
CA VAL A 468 -6.37 -2.49 2.51
C VAL A 468 -6.36 -1.86 3.91
N LEU A 469 -7.46 -1.23 4.34
CA LEU A 469 -7.54 -0.64 5.68
C LEU A 469 -7.42 -1.66 6.82
N TRP A 470 -7.72 -2.93 6.54
CA TRP A 470 -7.49 -4.02 7.48
C TRP A 470 -5.99 -4.27 7.73
N ASP A 471 -5.12 -3.93 6.77
CA ASP A 471 -3.67 -4.12 6.83
C ASP A 471 -2.93 -3.04 7.64
N LEU A 472 -3.62 -2.05 8.21
CA LEU A 472 -2.96 -0.95 8.93
C LEU A 472 -2.85 -1.13 10.44
N PRO A 473 -3.82 -1.73 11.13
CA PRO A 473 -3.37 -2.41 12.34
C PRO A 473 -4.00 -3.78 12.60
N ALA A 474 -5.20 -4.05 12.10
CA ALA A 474 -5.99 -5.19 12.57
C ALA A 474 -5.41 -6.54 12.14
N VAL A 475 -5.20 -6.72 10.84
CA VAL A 475 -4.57 -7.92 10.30
C VAL A 475 -3.12 -8.06 10.80
N PRO A 476 -2.27 -7.02 10.75
CA PRO A 476 -0.93 -7.06 11.33
C PRO A 476 -0.91 -7.55 12.79
N LEU A 477 -1.73 -6.99 13.67
CA LEU A 477 -1.76 -7.38 15.08
C LEU A 477 -2.32 -8.79 15.27
N GLY A 478 -3.30 -9.18 14.47
CA GLY A 478 -3.82 -10.54 14.46
C GLY A 478 -2.72 -11.56 14.10
N LEU A 479 -1.93 -11.28 13.06
CA LEU A 479 -0.80 -12.12 12.67
C LEU A 479 0.24 -12.23 13.78
N VAL A 480 0.53 -11.13 14.48
CA VAL A 480 1.39 -11.15 15.68
C VAL A 480 0.77 -12.04 16.76
N CYS A 481 -0.55 -11.95 17.03
CA CYS A 481 -1.24 -12.83 17.98
C CYS A 481 -1.06 -14.31 17.62
N VAL A 482 -1.25 -14.68 16.35
CA VAL A 482 -1.06 -16.05 15.86
C VAL A 482 0.37 -16.52 16.10
N GLY A 483 1.36 -15.70 15.72
CA GLY A 483 2.78 -16.03 15.94
C GLY A 483 3.14 -16.20 17.41
N VAL A 484 2.55 -15.41 18.31
CA VAL A 484 2.76 -15.53 19.77
C VAL A 484 2.14 -16.81 20.31
N CYS A 485 0.92 -17.15 19.88
CA CYS A 485 0.26 -18.40 20.24
C CYS A 485 1.08 -19.62 19.80
N LEU A 486 1.57 -19.61 18.56
CA LEU A 486 2.37 -20.71 18.02
C LEU A 486 3.72 -20.84 18.75
N ALA A 487 4.39 -19.72 19.06
CA ALA A 487 5.65 -19.74 19.81
C ALA A 487 5.44 -20.35 21.20
N ALA A 488 4.36 -19.95 21.89
CA ALA A 488 4.01 -20.50 23.20
C ALA A 488 3.68 -22.01 23.14
N LEU A 489 3.04 -22.47 22.06
CA LEU A 489 2.76 -23.89 21.85
C LEU A 489 4.06 -24.69 21.65
N ILE A 490 4.96 -24.22 20.79
CA ILE A 490 6.26 -24.85 20.54
C ILE A 490 7.07 -24.96 21.84
N ASP A 491 7.13 -23.89 22.63
CA ASP A 491 7.84 -23.89 23.91
C ASP A 491 7.22 -24.89 24.90
N ARG A 492 5.89 -25.02 24.91
CA ARG A 492 5.19 -26.00 25.77
C ARG A 492 5.50 -27.43 25.35
N ILE A 493 5.56 -27.72 24.05
CA ILE A 493 5.91 -29.04 23.51
C ILE A 493 7.36 -29.38 23.88
N ARG A 494 8.29 -28.45 23.68
CA ARG A 494 9.73 -28.64 24.02
C ARG A 494 9.98 -28.85 25.52
N ARG A 495 9.13 -28.30 26.38
CA ARG A 495 9.26 -28.43 27.85
C ARG A 495 8.60 -29.68 28.42
N LYS A 496 7.82 -30.44 27.65
CA LYS A 496 7.37 -31.77 28.10
C LYS A 496 8.58 -32.72 28.06
N PRO A 497 9.06 -33.26 29.20
CA PRO A 497 10.10 -34.27 29.18
C PRO A 497 9.60 -35.54 28.50
N VAL A 498 10.52 -36.32 27.96
CA VAL A 498 10.33 -37.68 27.43
C VAL A 498 10.00 -38.69 28.56
N ASP A 499 9.81 -38.25 29.80
CA ASP A 499 9.62 -39.07 31.00
C ASP A 499 8.19 -39.60 31.18
N ALA A 500 7.60 -40.12 30.11
CA ALA A 500 6.36 -40.89 30.17
C ALA A 500 6.41 -42.08 29.20
N MET A 501 7.44 -42.92 29.33
CA MET A 501 7.31 -44.34 29.01
C MET A 501 7.41 -45.12 30.32
N PRO A 502 6.29 -45.66 30.84
CA PRO A 502 6.37 -46.68 31.86
C PRO A 502 6.96 -47.94 31.22
N VAL A 503 8.14 -48.36 31.69
CA VAL A 503 8.64 -49.74 31.50
C VAL A 503 8.45 -50.47 32.81
#